data_AF-A0ABD3DZ06-F1
#
_entry.id   AF-A0ABD3DZ06-F1
#
_cell.length_a   1.000
_cell.length_b   1.000
_cell.length_c   1.000
_cell.angle_alpha   90.00
_cell.angle_beta   90.00
_cell.angle_gamma   90.00
#
_symmetry.space_group_name_H-M   'P 1'
#
loop_
_entity.id
_entity.type
_entity.pdbx_description
1 polymer ?
#
loop_
_entity_poly.entity_id
_entity_poly.type
_entity_poly.pdbx_seq_one_letter_code
_entity_poly.pdbx_strand_id
1 'polypeptide(L)'
;MDFDSRIVDIDSDVKDHLHCPDLAGDLFRNMQLVEQSRSDPLKNYMEKASEDHVNPEKRACFVEAIFDGADQIADQVHASPETLHLAVNYLDRYLSRNTIDDNPHLYCVSMTCLVLALKYEEVEEASFNFNRVTSIGPSFDDFV
;
A
#
# COMPACT_ATOMS: atom_id res chain seq x y z
N MET A 1 -3.22 39.28 -14.02
CA MET A 1 -1.98 38.92 -13.32
C MET A 1 -1.93 37.41 -13.32
N ASP A 2 -1.09 36.88 -14.19
CA ASP A 2 -1.09 35.49 -14.61
C ASP A 2 -0.50 34.58 -13.52
N PHE A 3 -1.33 33.72 -12.94
CA PHE A 3 -0.93 32.75 -11.91
C PHE A 3 0.11 31.74 -12.42
N ASP A 4 0.19 31.52 -13.74
CA ASP A 4 1.18 30.65 -14.39
C ASP A 4 2.62 31.12 -14.23
N SER A 5 2.86 32.43 -14.09
CA SER A 5 4.22 32.99 -14.00
C SER A 5 4.94 32.69 -12.67
N ARG A 6 4.26 32.08 -11.69
CA ARG A 6 4.84 31.65 -10.40
C ARG A 6 5.11 30.15 -10.31
N ILE A 7 4.65 29.36 -11.29
CA ILE A 7 4.88 27.92 -11.29
C ILE A 7 6.20 27.68 -12.01
N VAL A 8 7.21 27.25 -11.26
CA VAL A 8 8.50 26.86 -11.83
C VAL A 8 8.29 25.52 -12.53
N ASP A 9 8.54 25.49 -13.84
CA ASP A 9 8.59 24.24 -14.61
C ASP A 9 9.84 23.47 -14.21
N ILE A 10 9.66 22.45 -13.36
CA ILE A 10 10.74 21.59 -12.86
C ILE A 10 11.39 20.75 -13.96
N ASP A 11 10.66 20.47 -15.06
CA ASP A 11 11.15 19.66 -16.18
C ASP A 11 11.87 20.51 -17.25
N SER A 12 11.96 21.83 -17.05
CA SER A 12 12.55 22.76 -18.02
C SER A 12 14.08 22.61 -18.18
N ASP A 13 14.76 21.94 -17.24
CA ASP A 13 16.20 21.68 -17.34
C ASP A 13 16.52 20.45 -18.19
N VAL A 14 16.50 20.66 -19.51
CA VAL A 14 16.80 19.64 -20.52
C VAL A 14 18.28 19.21 -20.52
N LYS A 15 19.14 19.81 -19.69
CA LYS A 15 20.57 19.48 -19.63
C LYS A 15 20.89 18.34 -18.67
N ASP A 16 20.01 18.09 -17.69
CA ASP A 16 20.20 16.95 -16.78
C ASP A 16 19.66 15.67 -17.42
N HIS A 17 20.57 14.80 -17.86
CA HIS A 17 20.22 13.49 -18.41
C HIS A 17 19.47 12.59 -17.42
N LEU A 18 19.60 12.81 -16.10
CA LEU A 18 18.85 12.07 -15.09
C LEU A 18 17.38 12.46 -15.03
N HIS A 19 17.02 13.64 -15.53
CA HIS A 19 15.63 14.13 -15.50
C HIS A 19 14.75 13.53 -16.61
N CYS A 20 15.37 12.97 -17.66
CA CYS A 20 14.66 12.34 -18.79
C CYS A 20 13.36 13.09 -19.22
N PRO A 21 13.43 14.40 -19.47
CA PRO A 21 12.23 15.24 -19.66
C PRO A 21 11.40 14.81 -20.87
N ASP A 22 12.03 14.20 -21.89
CA ASP A 22 11.34 13.64 -23.05
C ASP A 22 10.37 12.50 -22.67
N LEU A 23 10.65 11.76 -21.60
CA LEU A 23 9.82 10.65 -21.11
C LEU A 23 8.80 11.10 -20.05
N ALA A 24 9.01 12.25 -19.40
CA ALA A 24 8.17 12.72 -18.30
C ALA A 24 6.68 12.81 -18.69
N GLY A 25 6.39 13.34 -19.87
CA GLY A 25 5.01 13.45 -20.37
C GLY A 25 4.33 12.10 -20.62
N ASP A 26 5.06 11.11 -21.14
CA ASP A 26 4.54 9.76 -21.36
C ASP A 26 4.41 8.98 -20.05
N LEU A 27 5.37 9.14 -19.13
CA LEU A 27 5.32 8.56 -17.79
C LEU A 27 4.10 9.07 -17.03
N PHE A 28 3.87 10.39 -17.03
CA PHE A 28 2.72 11.00 -16.36
C PHE A 28 1.39 10.49 -16.94
N ARG A 29 1.26 10.44 -18.28
CA ARG A 29 0.09 9.85 -18.93
C ARG A 29 -0.12 8.38 -18.54
N ASN A 30 0.95 7.60 -18.51
CA ASN A 30 0.87 6.20 -18.12
C ASN A 30 0.46 6.03 -16.66
N MET A 31 0.99 6.83 -15.74
CA MET A 31 0.60 6.83 -14.32
C MET A 31 -0.90 7.09 -14.15
N GLN A 32 -1.45 8.11 -14.84
CA GLN A 32 -2.89 8.40 -14.82
C GLN A 32 -3.74 7.23 -15.35
N LEU A 33 -3.29 6.58 -16.43
CA LEU A 33 -4.00 5.42 -16.98
C LEU A 33 -3.97 4.22 -16.02
N VAL A 34 -2.84 3.97 -15.36
CA VAL A 34 -2.69 2.89 -14.38
C VAL A 34 -3.58 3.15 -13.16
N GLU A 35 -3.62 4.38 -12.66
CA GLU A 35 -4.47 4.78 -11.55
C GLU A 35 -5.95 4.47 -11.85
N GLN A 36 -6.44 4.89 -13.02
CA GLN A 36 -7.83 4.70 -13.44
C GLN A 36 -8.20 3.24 -13.72
N SER A 37 -7.26 2.41 -14.18
CA SER A 37 -7.57 1.06 -14.68
C SER A 37 -7.23 -0.07 -13.71
N ARG A 38 -6.25 0.10 -12.82
CA ARG A 38 -5.68 -0.98 -12.00
C ARG A 38 -5.59 -0.68 -10.51
N SER A 39 -5.51 0.60 -10.15
CA SER A 39 -5.19 1.02 -8.79
C SER A 39 -6.40 1.43 -7.96
N ASP A 40 -7.51 1.80 -8.60
CA ASP A 40 -8.70 2.28 -7.92
C ASP A 40 -9.42 1.13 -7.17
N PRO A 41 -9.48 1.14 -5.82
CA PRO A 41 -10.45 0.32 -5.11
C PRO A 41 -11.85 0.79 -5.52
N LEU A 42 -12.85 -0.11 -5.44
CA LEU A 42 -14.23 0.25 -5.77
C LEU A 42 -14.65 1.45 -4.89
N LYS A 43 -14.90 2.63 -5.48
CA LYS A 43 -15.03 3.92 -4.74
C LYS A 43 -16.05 3.93 -3.61
N ASN A 44 -17.01 3.01 -3.64
CA ASN A 44 -18.06 2.88 -2.64
C ASN A 44 -18.01 1.52 -1.96
N TYR A 45 -16.84 0.87 -1.86
CA TYR A 45 -16.76 -0.46 -1.27
C TYR A 45 -17.13 -0.42 0.21
N MET A 46 -16.80 0.64 0.96
CA MET A 46 -17.24 0.74 2.35
C MET A 46 -18.75 1.00 2.48
N GLU A 47 -19.37 1.73 1.55
CA GLU A 47 -20.83 1.94 1.54
C GLU A 47 -21.59 0.69 1.08
N LYS A 48 -21.08 -0.03 0.07
CA LYS A 48 -21.68 -1.28 -0.42
C LYS A 48 -21.40 -2.46 0.49
N ALA A 49 -20.22 -2.50 1.10
CA ALA A 49 -19.85 -3.50 2.11
C ALA A 49 -20.37 -3.15 3.51
N SER A 50 -21.12 -2.04 3.66
CA SER A 50 -21.88 -1.76 4.88
C SER A 50 -22.99 -2.79 5.11
N GLU A 51 -23.45 -3.49 4.08
CA GLU A 51 -24.32 -4.68 4.22
C GLU A 51 -23.53 -5.94 4.64
N ASP A 52 -22.19 -5.91 4.50
CA ASP A 52 -21.28 -7.06 4.41
C ASP A 52 -20.11 -6.98 5.43
N HIS A 53 -20.32 -6.25 6.55
CA HIS A 53 -19.43 -6.17 7.71
C HIS A 53 -18.08 -5.45 7.55
N VAL A 54 -17.84 -4.63 6.52
CA VAL A 54 -16.62 -3.80 6.40
C VAL A 54 -16.93 -2.34 6.74
N ASN A 55 -16.57 -1.92 7.96
CA ASN A 55 -16.75 -0.55 8.47
C ASN A 55 -15.43 0.24 8.40
N PRO A 56 -15.44 1.58 8.30
CA PRO A 56 -14.22 2.40 8.36
C PRO A 56 -13.38 2.13 9.61
N GLU A 57 -14.03 1.82 10.74
CA GLU A 57 -13.38 1.41 11.98
C GLU A 57 -12.58 0.11 11.82
N LYS A 58 -13.15 -0.91 11.17
CA LYS A 58 -12.41 -2.15 10.91
C LYS A 58 -11.21 -1.86 10.04
N ARG A 59 -11.38 -1.07 8.97
CA ARG A 59 -10.28 -0.68 8.08
C ARG A 59 -9.17 0.06 8.85
N ALA A 60 -9.52 0.90 9.83
CA ALA A 60 -8.53 1.52 10.71
C ALA A 60 -7.73 0.46 11.49
N CYS A 61 -8.38 -0.54 12.06
CA CYS A 61 -7.69 -1.64 12.75
C CYS A 61 -6.75 -2.44 11.81
N PHE A 62 -7.12 -2.68 10.55
CA PHE A 62 -6.22 -3.30 9.57
C PHE A 62 -4.98 -2.42 9.31
N VAL A 63 -5.17 -1.11 9.13
CA VAL A 63 -4.08 -0.17 8.88
C VAL A 63 -3.15 -0.06 10.09
N GLU A 64 -3.71 -0.03 11.31
CA GLU A 64 -2.94 -0.07 12.56
C GLU A 64 -2.09 -1.36 12.63
N ALA A 65 -2.67 -2.52 12.31
CA ALA A 65 -1.93 -3.78 12.30
C ALA A 65 -0.81 -3.81 11.25
N ILE A 66 -0.98 -3.16 10.10
CA ILE A 66 0.09 -2.98 9.10
C ILE A 66 1.22 -2.12 9.68
N PHE A 67 0.88 -1.02 10.33
CA PHE A 67 1.87 -0.11 10.91
C PHE A 67 2.65 -0.78 12.05
N ASP A 68 1.95 -1.44 12.97
CA ASP A 68 2.56 -2.21 14.05
C ASP A 68 3.45 -3.33 13.49
N GLY A 69 3.00 -4.00 12.43
CA GLY A 69 3.78 -5.03 11.74
C GLY A 69 5.03 -4.47 11.07
N ALA A 70 4.95 -3.26 10.50
CA ALA A 70 6.08 -2.57 9.88
C ALA A 70 7.11 -2.12 10.92
N ASP A 71 6.68 -1.60 12.08
CA ASP A 71 7.56 -1.24 13.19
C ASP A 71 8.32 -2.46 13.73
N GLN A 72 7.65 -3.61 13.85
CA GLN A 72 8.26 -4.87 14.29
C GLN A 72 9.39 -5.37 13.39
N ILE A 73 9.39 -4.97 12.11
CA ILE A 73 10.35 -5.42 11.11
C ILE A 73 11.27 -4.30 10.64
N ALA A 74 11.09 -3.07 11.16
CA ALA A 74 11.83 -1.88 10.77
C ALA A 74 13.34 -2.01 10.97
N ASP A 75 13.75 -2.82 11.97
CA ASP A 75 15.16 -3.15 12.24
C ASP A 75 15.79 -4.06 11.17
N GLN A 76 14.98 -4.76 10.36
CA GLN A 76 15.44 -5.71 9.35
C GLN A 76 15.18 -5.22 7.92
N VAL A 77 14.08 -4.50 7.73
CA VAL A 77 13.68 -3.97 6.44
C VAL A 77 13.25 -2.53 6.65
N HIS A 78 13.93 -1.60 5.99
CA HIS A 78 13.55 -0.19 6.00
C HIS A 78 12.35 0.02 5.09
N ALA A 79 11.15 -0.29 5.60
CA ALA A 79 9.91 -0.08 4.86
C ALA A 79 9.78 1.40 4.49
N SER A 80 9.89 1.69 3.20
CA SER A 80 9.69 3.04 2.68
C SER A 80 8.24 3.49 2.88
N PRO A 81 7.97 4.81 2.92
CA PRO A 81 6.61 5.30 2.90
C PRO A 81 5.85 4.83 1.65
N GLU A 82 6.52 4.59 0.51
CA GLU A 82 5.90 4.00 -0.67
C GLU A 82 5.39 2.57 -0.40
N THR A 83 6.18 1.74 0.27
CA THR A 83 5.82 0.37 0.66
C THR A 83 4.54 0.34 1.52
N LEU A 84 4.41 1.27 2.48
CA LEU A 84 3.21 1.35 3.31
C LEU A 84 1.97 1.77 2.50
N HIS A 85 2.10 2.73 1.57
CA HIS A 85 1.00 3.12 0.69
C HIS A 85 0.57 1.97 -0.20
N LEU A 86 1.51 1.17 -0.70
CA LEU A 86 1.24 0.00 -1.50
C LEU A 86 0.52 -1.10 -0.69
N ALA A 87 0.94 -1.33 0.55
CA ALA A 87 0.28 -2.28 1.45
C ALA A 87 -1.18 -1.90 1.71
N VAL A 88 -1.46 -0.61 1.96
CA VAL A 88 -2.83 -0.10 2.12
C VAL A 88 -3.64 -0.22 0.83
N ASN A 89 -3.03 0.03 -0.34
CA ASN A 89 -3.70 -0.19 -1.63
C ASN A 89 -4.12 -1.65 -1.82
N TYR A 90 -3.26 -2.61 -1.47
CA TYR A 90 -3.58 -4.03 -1.51
C TYR A 90 -4.72 -4.39 -0.55
N LEU A 91 -4.69 -3.85 0.67
CA LEU A 91 -5.74 -4.03 1.65
C LEU A 91 -7.09 -3.51 1.12
N ASP A 92 -7.16 -2.27 0.67
CA ASP A 92 -8.41 -1.65 0.21
C ASP A 92 -8.99 -2.41 -1.00
N ARG A 93 -8.14 -2.91 -1.89
CA ARG A 93 -8.56 -3.77 -3.02
C ARG A 93 -9.05 -5.13 -2.56
N TYR A 94 -8.42 -5.73 -1.55
CA TYR A 94 -8.87 -7.00 -0.97
C TYR A 94 -10.23 -6.86 -0.29
N LEU A 95 -10.40 -5.84 0.55
CA LEU A 95 -11.66 -5.51 1.23
C LEU A 95 -12.76 -5.11 0.25
N SER A 96 -12.42 -4.61 -0.95
CA SER A 96 -13.43 -4.27 -1.96
C SER A 96 -14.14 -5.48 -2.58
N ARG A 97 -13.58 -6.69 -2.42
CA ARG A 97 -14.07 -7.92 -3.07
C ARG A 97 -14.37 -9.06 -2.10
N ASN A 98 -13.88 -8.98 -0.86
CA ASN A 98 -13.99 -10.03 0.13
C ASN A 98 -14.56 -9.48 1.43
N THR A 99 -15.41 -10.25 2.07
CA THR A 99 -15.90 -10.01 3.42
C THR A 99 -15.01 -10.74 4.42
N ILE A 100 -14.82 -10.15 5.60
CA ILE A 100 -14.03 -10.74 6.68
C ILE A 100 -14.88 -10.70 7.95
N ASP A 101 -15.26 -11.89 8.40
CA ASP A 101 -16.17 -12.05 9.53
C ASP A 101 -15.42 -11.96 10.87
N ASP A 102 -14.16 -12.39 10.94
CA ASP A 102 -13.44 -12.60 12.20
C ASP A 102 -12.12 -11.81 12.36
N ASN A 103 -11.83 -11.41 13.61
CA ASN A 103 -10.58 -10.76 14.05
C ASN A 103 -9.29 -11.56 13.77
N PRO A 104 -9.22 -12.90 13.92
CA PRO A 104 -8.05 -13.67 13.53
C PRO A 104 -7.58 -13.41 12.08
N HIS A 105 -8.52 -13.30 11.14
CA HIS A 105 -8.17 -13.04 9.75
C HIS A 105 -7.66 -11.61 9.52
N LEU A 106 -7.93 -10.67 10.43
CA LEU A 106 -7.50 -9.28 10.32
C LEU A 106 -5.98 -9.17 10.27
N TYR A 107 -5.30 -9.78 11.23
CA TYR A 107 -3.85 -9.70 11.34
C TYR A 107 -3.17 -10.44 10.18
N CYS A 108 -3.67 -11.62 9.83
CA CYS A 108 -3.15 -12.41 8.71
C CYS A 108 -3.24 -11.66 7.37
N VAL A 109 -4.40 -11.05 7.06
CA VAL A 109 -4.58 -10.26 5.84
C VAL A 109 -3.67 -9.03 5.84
N SER A 110 -3.61 -8.30 6.97
CA SER A 110 -2.77 -7.11 7.13
C SER A 110 -1.29 -7.43 6.89
N MET A 111 -0.77 -8.46 7.56
CA MET A 111 0.61 -8.90 7.42
C MET A 111 0.92 -9.43 6.03
N THR A 112 -0.02 -10.15 5.40
CA THR A 112 0.15 -10.63 4.02
C THR A 112 0.27 -9.46 3.05
N CYS A 113 -0.55 -8.40 3.21
CA CYS A 113 -0.47 -7.20 2.38
C CYS A 113 0.88 -6.48 2.55
N LEU A 114 1.37 -6.37 3.80
CA LEU A 114 2.67 -5.77 4.09
C LEU A 114 3.82 -6.55 3.44
N VAL A 115 3.83 -7.89 3.58
CA VAL A 115 4.87 -8.74 2.97
C VAL A 115 4.83 -8.67 1.44
N LEU A 116 3.64 -8.62 0.84
CA LEU A 116 3.51 -8.44 -0.61
C LEU A 116 4.08 -7.10 -1.07
N ALA A 117 3.84 -6.02 -0.33
CA ALA A 117 4.38 -4.69 -0.64
C ALA A 117 5.90 -4.66 -0.51
N LEU A 118 6.45 -5.21 0.58
CA LEU A 118 7.90 -5.29 0.80
C LEU A 118 8.61 -6.05 -0.33
N LYS A 119 8.05 -7.19 -0.75
CA LYS A 119 8.61 -7.96 -1.87
C LYS A 119 8.53 -7.25 -3.22
N TYR A 120 7.63 -6.29 -3.37
CA TYR A 120 7.43 -5.57 -4.61
C TYR A 120 8.37 -4.35 -4.70
N GLU A 121 8.50 -3.61 -3.62
CA GLU A 121 9.23 -2.34 -3.59
C GLU A 121 10.70 -2.51 -3.16
N GLU A 122 10.97 -3.40 -2.20
CA GLU A 122 12.31 -3.55 -1.65
C GLU A 122 13.11 -4.59 -2.46
N VAL A 123 14.26 -4.16 -3.01
CA VAL A 123 15.09 -4.92 -3.95
C VAL A 123 15.88 -6.05 -3.27
N GLU A 124 16.19 -5.91 -1.98
CA GLU A 124 16.88 -6.96 -1.25
C GLU A 124 15.92 -8.11 -0.97
N GLU A 125 16.37 -9.33 -1.27
CA GLU A 125 15.77 -10.55 -0.75
C GLU A 125 15.78 -10.47 0.78
N ALA A 126 14.79 -9.79 1.34
CA ALA A 126 14.36 -10.03 2.69
C ALA A 126 13.94 -11.49 2.66
N SER A 127 14.84 -12.36 3.15
CA SER A 127 14.48 -13.65 3.73
C SER A 127 13.63 -13.32 4.97
N PHE A 128 12.46 -12.75 4.69
CA PHE A 128 11.53 -12.22 5.66
C PHE A 128 10.99 -13.43 6.39
N ASN A 129 11.47 -13.62 7.61
CA ASN A 129 11.10 -14.78 8.38
C ASN A 129 9.72 -14.50 8.98
N PHE A 130 8.68 -14.83 8.22
CA PHE A 130 7.27 -14.65 8.60
C PHE A 130 6.99 -15.19 10.01
N ASN A 131 7.67 -16.27 10.39
CA ASN A 131 7.57 -16.90 11.70
C ASN A 131 7.94 -15.98 12.87
N ARG A 132 8.79 -14.96 12.67
CA ARG A 132 9.14 -14.00 13.74
C ARG A 132 8.03 -12.98 13.99
N VAL A 133 7.35 -12.53 12.94
CA VAL A 133 6.24 -11.59 13.09
C VAL A 133 5.03 -12.27 13.73
N THR A 134 4.77 -13.53 13.36
CA THR A 134 3.76 -14.35 14.02
C THR A 134 4.19 -14.88 15.41
N SER A 135 5.45 -14.74 15.81
CA SER A 135 5.91 -15.19 17.15
C SER A 135 5.73 -14.14 18.25
N ILE A 136 5.41 -12.89 17.87
CA ILE A 136 5.20 -11.76 18.78
C ILE A 136 3.76 -11.23 18.66
N GLY A 137 3.14 -11.34 17.47
CA GLY A 137 1.67 -11.27 17.30
C GLY A 137 0.96 -12.57 17.72
N PRO A 138 -0.37 -12.69 17.53
CA PRO A 138 -1.06 -13.97 17.73
C PRO A 138 -0.38 -15.03 16.84
N SER A 139 -0.20 -16.23 17.38
CA SER A 139 0.49 -17.30 16.68
C SER A 139 -0.27 -17.70 15.41
N PHE A 140 0.42 -18.24 14.40
CA PHE A 140 -0.25 -18.73 13.20
C PHE A 140 -1.33 -19.78 13.52
N ASP A 141 -1.13 -20.53 14.61
CA ASP A 141 -2.07 -21.51 15.15
C ASP A 141 -3.30 -20.87 15.84
N ASP A 142 -3.27 -19.57 16.18
CA ASP A 142 -4.43 -18.82 16.66
C ASP A 142 -5.37 -18.39 15.51
N PHE A 143 -4.97 -18.65 14.26
CA PHE A 143 -5.66 -18.25 13.03
C PHE A 143 -6.19 -19.44 12.19
N VAL A 144 -5.97 -20.68 12.62
CA VAL A 144 -6.46 -21.95 12.01
C VAL A 144 -7.47 -22.63 12.92
#